data_AF-S6D753-F1
#
_entry.id   AF-S6D753-F1
#
_cell.length_a   1.000
_cell.length_b   1.000
_cell.length_c   1.000
_cell.angle_alpha   90.00
_cell.angle_beta   90.00
_cell.angle_gamma   90.00
#
_symmetry.space_group_name_H-M   'P 1'
#
loop_
_entity.id
_entity.type
_entity.pdbx_description
1 polymer ?
#
loop_
_entity_poly.entity_id
_entity_poly.type
_entity_poly.pdbx_seq_one_letter_code
_entity_poly.pdbx_strand_id
1 'polypeptide(L)'
;MSGEKIRWATGAITLANPTSANAVARRSAEVTIGGFPERYLPVPTRDCPVCPVTFLLFGGELPRVGLYDRYLATRIRLSDAEVPERVAVVLTEQDLLEQGAYDTLQSVFAWAFEYGAERLILYVSVLDAGAVPTLRRQLEAIDAGREIAVRGPDDDQQADAPIQISIGLGGKHEFATAVQRLAQEVEAGDLDPESIDETEIERRLVFPADPDLVIKTGAERLSDFMIWQSVYSELYFTDVNWRDVRKRDYLRAIRDYQKRQRRFGR
;
A
#
# COMPACT_ATOMS: atom_id res chain seq x y z
N MET A 1 -21.34 43.27 -33.31
CA MET A 1 -20.80 42.33 -32.31
C MET A 1 -21.94 41.98 -31.37
N SER A 2 -22.68 40.95 -31.74
CA SER A 2 -23.86 40.43 -31.06
C SER A 2 -23.44 39.16 -30.33
N GLY A 3 -23.81 39.05 -29.07
CA GLY A 3 -23.36 37.98 -28.19
C GLY A 3 -24.14 36.69 -28.33
N GLU A 4 -23.66 35.67 -27.61
CA GLU A 4 -24.46 34.52 -27.24
C GLU A 4 -24.00 34.04 -25.85
N LYS A 5 -24.88 34.26 -24.86
CA LYS A 5 -24.75 33.74 -23.50
C LYS A 5 -25.35 32.34 -23.49
N ILE A 6 -24.56 31.33 -23.17
CA ILE A 6 -25.05 29.96 -22.96
C ILE A 6 -25.72 29.90 -21.58
N ARG A 7 -27.04 29.63 -21.59
CA ARG A 7 -27.87 29.36 -20.42
C ARG A 7 -27.70 27.90 -20.01
N TRP A 8 -27.44 27.66 -18.72
CA TRP A 8 -27.62 26.35 -18.09
C TRP A 8 -29.12 26.11 -17.85
N ALA A 9 -29.64 25.00 -18.37
CA ALA A 9 -31.02 24.59 -18.16
C ALA A 9 -31.16 23.97 -16.76
N THR A 10 -31.88 24.66 -15.88
CA THR A 10 -32.31 24.18 -14.58
C THR A 10 -33.43 23.14 -14.79
N GLY A 11 -33.12 21.86 -14.64
CA GLY A 11 -34.10 20.78 -14.61
C GLY A 11 -34.57 20.55 -13.18
N ALA A 12 -35.72 21.12 -12.82
CA ALA A 12 -36.44 20.78 -11.59
C ALA A 12 -37.03 19.37 -11.71
N ILE A 13 -36.71 18.49 -10.75
CA ILE A 13 -37.45 17.24 -10.54
C ILE A 13 -38.29 17.41 -9.28
N THR A 14 -39.60 17.53 -9.50
CA THR A 14 -40.61 17.64 -8.46
C THR A 14 -40.96 16.26 -7.91
N LEU A 15 -40.93 16.18 -6.58
CA LEU A 15 -41.42 15.17 -5.65
C LEU A 15 -42.55 14.24 -6.11
N ALA A 16 -42.41 12.95 -5.78
CA ALA A 16 -43.53 12.07 -5.44
C ALA A 16 -43.15 11.23 -4.20
N ASN A 17 -43.82 11.51 -3.08
CA ASN A 17 -43.83 10.72 -1.84
C ASN A 17 -45.18 9.99 -1.78
N PRO A 18 -45.24 8.76 -1.23
CA PRO A 18 -46.10 8.60 -0.06
C PRO A 18 -45.51 7.69 1.03
N THR A 19 -45.43 8.27 2.25
CA THR A 19 -45.98 7.76 3.54
C THR A 19 -45.86 6.25 3.81
N SER A 20 -45.24 5.75 4.88
CA SER A 20 -45.51 6.10 6.29
C SER A 20 -44.66 5.28 7.28
N ALA A 21 -44.35 5.92 8.42
CA ALA A 21 -44.28 5.38 9.78
C ALA A 21 -43.26 4.27 10.15
N ASN A 22 -42.23 4.62 10.93
CA ASN A 22 -42.32 4.44 12.38
C ASN A 22 -41.22 5.18 13.17
N ALA A 23 -41.58 5.48 14.41
CA ALA A 23 -41.03 6.48 15.30
C ALA A 23 -39.97 5.93 16.29
N VAL A 24 -38.99 6.78 16.57
CA VAL A 24 -38.47 7.14 17.92
C VAL A 24 -37.80 6.04 18.77
N ALA A 25 -36.49 6.23 19.00
CA ALA A 25 -35.92 6.19 20.35
C ALA A 25 -34.66 7.06 20.43
N ARG A 26 -34.82 8.25 21.04
CA ARG A 26 -33.73 9.12 21.49
C ARG A 26 -33.06 8.50 22.73
N ARG A 27 -31.72 8.50 22.78
CA ARG A 27 -30.97 8.76 24.02
C ARG A 27 -29.74 9.60 23.73
N SER A 28 -29.77 10.78 24.34
CA SER A 28 -28.67 11.72 24.50
C SER A 28 -27.65 11.18 25.49
N ALA A 29 -26.37 11.43 25.25
CA ALA A 29 -25.36 11.55 26.29
C ALA A 29 -24.35 12.63 25.88
N GLU A 30 -24.39 13.74 26.62
CA GLU A 30 -23.42 14.83 26.59
C GLU A 30 -22.07 14.40 27.20
N VAL A 31 -21.01 14.74 26.47
CA VAL A 31 -19.78 15.46 26.91
C VAL A 31 -19.22 15.15 28.30
N THR A 32 -17.94 14.76 28.32
CA THR A 32 -16.97 15.35 29.25
C THR A 32 -15.61 15.48 28.55
N ILE A 33 -15.17 16.73 28.41
CA ILE A 33 -13.82 17.14 28.00
C ILE A 33 -12.93 17.13 29.24
N GLY A 34 -11.80 16.45 29.16
CA GLY A 34 -10.70 16.51 30.12
C GLY A 34 -9.65 15.48 29.72
N GLY A 35 -8.35 15.73 29.66
CA GLY A 35 -7.52 16.90 29.88
C GLY A 35 -6.11 16.46 29.47
N PHE A 36 -5.36 17.33 28.79
CA PHE A 36 -3.97 17.08 28.44
C PHE A 36 -3.09 16.92 29.69
N PRO A 37 -2.07 16.04 29.64
CA PRO A 37 -0.78 16.45 30.17
C PRO A 37 0.31 16.35 29.10
N GLU A 38 0.90 17.50 28.89
CA GLU A 38 2.19 17.80 28.29
C GLU A 38 3.33 17.11 29.06
N ARG A 39 4.07 16.23 28.38
CA ARG A 39 5.54 16.03 28.46
C ARG A 39 5.89 14.67 27.84
N TYR A 40 6.74 14.67 26.82
CA TYR A 40 7.98 13.89 26.74
C TYR A 40 8.65 14.09 25.37
N LEU A 41 9.79 14.77 25.38
CA LEU A 41 10.90 14.68 24.41
C LEU A 41 12.17 14.49 25.27
N PRO A 42 13.31 13.98 24.76
CA PRO A 42 13.54 13.04 23.67
C PRO A 42 14.48 11.86 24.06
N VAL A 43 14.60 10.89 23.14
CA VAL A 43 15.54 9.75 22.90
C VAL A 43 16.78 9.60 23.82
N PRO A 44 17.17 8.35 24.17
CA PRO A 44 18.37 7.80 23.54
C PRO A 44 18.22 6.36 23.02
N THR A 45 19.15 6.07 22.12
CA THR A 45 19.34 4.88 21.29
C THR A 45 19.78 3.63 22.05
N ARG A 46 19.67 2.50 21.33
CA ARG A 46 20.22 1.15 21.57
C ARG A 46 19.33 0.22 22.40
N ASP A 47 18.57 -0.62 21.69
CA ASP A 47 18.57 -2.07 21.89
C ASP A 47 17.79 -2.73 20.74
N CYS A 48 18.51 -3.03 19.66
CA CYS A 48 18.05 -3.93 18.62
C CYS A 48 18.78 -5.26 18.81
N PRO A 49 18.12 -6.36 19.22
CA PRO A 49 18.78 -7.62 19.50
C PRO A 49 18.97 -8.41 18.19
N VAL A 50 19.73 -7.85 17.24
CA VAL A 50 20.31 -8.62 16.13
C VAL A 50 21.60 -7.95 15.68
N CYS A 51 22.60 -7.99 16.56
CA CYS A 51 23.97 -7.62 16.23
C CYS A 51 24.65 -8.82 15.56
N PRO A 52 25.21 -8.70 14.32
CA PRO A 52 25.94 -9.81 13.69
C PRO A 52 27.31 -10.08 14.35
N VAL A 53 27.75 -9.24 15.29
CA VAL A 53 29.12 -9.29 15.83
C VAL A 53 29.28 -10.41 16.86
N THR A 54 28.19 -10.86 17.50
CA THR A 54 28.22 -11.99 18.45
C THR A 54 28.30 -13.37 17.75
N PHE A 55 28.06 -13.44 16.44
CA PHE A 55 28.08 -14.70 15.69
C PHE A 55 29.50 -15.22 15.36
N LEU A 56 30.56 -14.51 15.77
CA LEU A 56 31.94 -14.93 15.55
C LEU A 56 32.47 -16.00 16.52
N LEU A 57 31.71 -16.37 17.56
CA LEU A 57 32.14 -17.34 18.58
C LEU A 57 31.40 -18.69 18.56
N PHE A 58 30.37 -18.84 17.73
CA PHE A 58 29.68 -20.12 17.56
C PHE A 58 29.69 -20.49 16.08
N GLY A 59 30.45 -21.55 15.75
CA GLY A 59 30.68 -22.04 14.39
C GLY A 59 29.44 -22.59 13.70
N GLY A 60 28.51 -21.71 13.34
CA GLY A 60 27.50 -21.98 12.33
C GLY A 60 28.01 -21.55 10.96
N GLU A 61 27.84 -22.40 9.94
CA GLU A 61 28.08 -22.04 8.55
C GLU A 61 27.29 -20.78 8.19
N LEU A 62 28.02 -19.68 7.93
CA LEU A 62 27.41 -18.47 7.39
C LEU A 62 26.79 -18.82 6.04
N PRO A 63 25.50 -18.51 5.76
CA PRO A 63 25.01 -18.52 4.40
C PRO A 63 25.98 -17.64 3.60
N ARG A 64 26.45 -18.12 2.44
CA ARG A 64 27.42 -17.41 1.59
C ARG A 64 26.78 -16.15 1.00
N VAL A 65 26.57 -15.14 1.84
CA VAL A 65 26.16 -13.80 1.44
C VAL A 65 27.33 -13.23 0.65
N GLY A 66 27.11 -12.95 -0.64
CA GLY A 66 28.16 -12.47 -1.53
C GLY A 66 28.78 -11.18 -0.99
N LEU A 67 30.07 -10.95 -1.26
CA LEU A 67 30.77 -9.72 -0.87
C LEU A 67 30.01 -8.45 -1.32
N TYR A 68 29.38 -8.51 -2.49
CA TYR A 68 28.57 -7.42 -3.03
C TYR A 68 27.30 -7.14 -2.22
N ASP A 69 26.64 -8.18 -1.74
CA ASP A 69 25.41 -8.05 -0.94
C ASP A 69 25.76 -7.43 0.43
N ARG A 70 26.88 -7.83 1.03
CA ARG A 70 27.42 -7.21 2.26
C ARG A 70 27.79 -5.74 2.03
N TYR A 71 28.42 -5.42 0.91
CA TYR A 71 28.76 -4.05 0.54
C TYR A 71 27.49 -3.19 0.42
N LEU A 72 26.46 -3.65 -0.31
CA LEU A 72 25.20 -2.92 -0.45
C LEU A 72 24.50 -2.71 0.89
N ALA A 73 24.37 -3.77 1.68
CA ALA A 73 23.75 -3.70 3.01
C ALA A 73 24.47 -2.68 3.92
N THR A 74 25.80 -2.70 3.91
CA THR A 74 26.62 -1.75 4.69
C THR A 74 26.39 -0.32 4.20
N ARG A 75 26.36 -0.10 2.87
CA ARG A 75 26.17 1.23 2.29
C ARG A 75 24.80 1.81 2.57
N ILE A 76 23.75 0.99 2.61
CA ILE A 76 22.38 1.42 2.97
C ILE A 76 22.35 1.85 4.43
N ARG A 77 22.92 1.05 5.33
CA ARG A 77 22.94 1.34 6.79
C ARG A 77 23.80 2.55 7.17
N LEU A 78 24.89 2.81 6.43
CA LEU A 78 25.78 3.96 6.65
C LEU A 78 25.33 5.22 5.89
N SER A 79 24.19 5.16 5.18
CA SER A 79 23.66 6.31 4.46
C SER A 79 22.81 7.15 5.41
N ASP A 80 23.01 8.48 5.39
CA ASP A 80 22.13 9.43 6.10
C ASP A 80 20.78 9.66 5.40
N ALA A 81 20.53 9.00 4.27
CA ALA A 81 19.26 9.09 3.56
C ALA A 81 18.27 8.04 4.06
N GLU A 82 17.01 8.44 4.16
CA GLU A 82 15.90 7.62 4.58
C GLU A 82 15.69 6.40 3.67
N VAL A 83 15.18 5.33 4.27
CA VAL A 83 14.75 4.12 3.58
C VAL A 83 13.22 4.18 3.39
N PRO A 84 12.65 3.53 2.37
CA PRO A 84 11.21 3.56 2.18
C PRO A 84 10.51 2.81 3.32
N GLU A 85 9.60 3.48 4.02
CA GLU A 85 8.78 2.89 5.09
C GLU A 85 7.64 2.06 4.49
N ARG A 86 7.18 2.43 3.28
CA ARG A 86 6.08 1.79 2.57
C ARG A 86 6.57 1.35 1.20
N VAL A 87 6.64 0.03 0.99
CA VAL A 87 7.12 -0.54 -0.28
C VAL A 87 5.96 -1.23 -0.97
N ALA A 88 5.75 -0.92 -2.25
CA ALA A 88 4.84 -1.67 -3.12
C ALA A 88 5.62 -2.55 -4.09
N VAL A 89 5.16 -3.79 -4.30
CA VAL A 89 5.68 -4.72 -5.30
C VAL A 89 4.56 -5.07 -6.27
N VAL A 90 4.81 -4.89 -7.57
CA VAL A 90 3.83 -5.11 -8.63
C VAL A 90 4.23 -6.33 -9.44
N LEU A 91 3.40 -7.37 -9.37
CA LEU A 91 3.55 -8.64 -10.08
C LEU A 91 2.34 -8.92 -10.97
N THR A 92 2.50 -9.89 -11.87
CA THR A 92 1.41 -10.48 -12.64
C THR A 92 1.06 -11.86 -12.09
N GLU A 93 -0.12 -12.37 -12.44
CA GLU A 93 -0.48 -13.77 -12.16
C GLU A 93 0.58 -14.75 -12.70
N GLN A 94 1.22 -14.45 -13.83
CA GLN A 94 2.23 -15.29 -14.46
C GLN A 94 3.51 -15.39 -13.61
N ASP A 95 3.92 -14.29 -12.99
CA ASP A 95 5.08 -14.28 -12.08
C ASP A 95 4.88 -15.23 -10.89
N LEU A 96 3.64 -15.36 -10.40
CA LEU A 96 3.29 -16.24 -9.27
C LEU A 96 3.06 -17.70 -9.67
N LEU A 97 2.87 -17.98 -10.96
CA LEU A 97 2.75 -19.35 -11.47
C LEU A 97 4.11 -20.03 -11.67
N GLU A 98 5.21 -19.27 -11.64
CA GLU A 98 6.54 -19.83 -11.76
C GLU A 98 6.94 -20.68 -10.54
N GLN A 99 7.75 -21.71 -10.78
CA GLN A 99 8.23 -22.58 -9.70
C GLN A 99 9.10 -21.79 -8.72
N GLY A 100 8.79 -21.88 -7.43
CA GLY A 100 9.51 -21.17 -6.36
C GLY A 100 9.12 -19.70 -6.20
N ALA A 101 8.14 -19.19 -6.96
CA ALA A 101 7.71 -17.79 -6.89
C ALA A 101 7.25 -17.37 -5.49
N TYR A 102 6.59 -18.27 -4.76
CA TYR A 102 6.12 -18.03 -3.38
C TYR A 102 7.27 -18.00 -2.36
N ASP A 103 8.32 -18.79 -2.56
CA ASP A 103 9.53 -18.75 -1.71
C ASP A 103 10.28 -17.42 -1.91
N THR A 104 10.34 -16.96 -3.17
CA THR A 104 10.86 -15.63 -3.48
C THR A 104 10.02 -14.53 -2.84
N LEU A 105 8.69 -14.67 -2.87
CA LEU A 105 7.78 -13.71 -2.24
C LEU A 105 8.00 -13.61 -0.72
N GLN A 106 8.10 -14.74 -0.03
CA GLN A 106 8.47 -14.79 1.38
C GLN A 106 9.82 -14.13 1.65
N SER A 107 10.80 -14.36 0.77
CA SER A 107 12.12 -13.75 0.89
C SER A 107 12.06 -12.23 0.73
N VAL A 108 11.29 -11.71 -0.23
CA VAL A 108 11.07 -10.28 -0.43
C VAL A 108 10.34 -9.67 0.77
N PHE A 109 9.35 -10.35 1.33
CA PHE A 109 8.67 -9.92 2.56
C PHE A 109 9.66 -9.77 3.70
N ALA A 110 10.47 -10.79 3.95
CA ALA A 110 11.50 -10.76 4.97
C ALA A 110 12.51 -9.62 4.75
N TRP A 111 12.99 -9.41 3.52
CA TRP A 111 13.93 -8.33 3.22
C TRP A 111 13.29 -6.95 3.41
N ALA A 112 12.02 -6.77 3.06
CA ALA A 112 11.36 -5.48 3.22
C ALA A 112 11.41 -5.00 4.68
N PHE A 113 10.97 -5.86 5.60
CA PHE A 113 10.99 -5.55 7.02
C PHE A 113 12.41 -5.53 7.61
N GLU A 114 13.33 -6.37 7.12
CA GLU A 114 14.75 -6.34 7.56
C GLU A 114 15.42 -4.97 7.27
N TYR A 115 15.00 -4.29 6.21
CA TYR A 115 15.60 -3.03 5.75
C TYR A 115 14.73 -1.79 6.01
N GLY A 116 13.75 -1.90 6.92
CA GLY A 116 13.08 -0.75 7.51
C GLY A 116 11.70 -0.42 6.94
N ALA A 117 11.15 -1.25 6.03
CA ALA A 117 9.75 -1.09 5.67
C ALA A 117 8.86 -1.41 6.87
N GLU A 118 7.85 -0.59 7.11
CA GLU A 118 6.77 -0.80 8.08
C GLU A 118 5.56 -1.44 7.42
N ARG A 119 5.31 -1.10 6.14
CA ARG A 119 4.25 -1.71 5.33
C ARG A 119 4.78 -2.20 3.99
N LEU A 120 4.25 -3.33 3.57
CA LEU A 120 4.48 -3.91 2.25
C LEU A 120 3.15 -4.11 1.54
N ILE A 121 3.04 -3.61 0.31
CA ILE A 121 1.88 -3.76 -0.54
C ILE A 121 2.27 -4.65 -1.72
N LEU A 122 1.58 -5.77 -1.91
CA LEU A 122 1.72 -6.60 -3.09
C LEU A 122 0.51 -6.38 -3.99
N TYR A 123 0.75 -6.09 -5.26
CA TYR A 123 -0.29 -6.12 -6.27
C TYR A 123 -0.05 -7.22 -7.28
N VAL A 124 -1.09 -8.00 -7.51
CA VAL A 124 -1.10 -9.07 -8.49
C VAL A 124 -2.09 -8.69 -9.58
N SER A 125 -1.55 -8.33 -10.75
CA SER A 125 -2.34 -8.13 -11.95
C SER A 125 -2.88 -9.47 -12.44
N VAL A 126 -4.20 -9.61 -12.46
CA VAL A 126 -4.90 -10.82 -12.91
C VAL A 126 -5.63 -10.53 -14.20
N LEU A 127 -5.48 -11.41 -15.19
CA LEU A 127 -6.20 -11.31 -16.47
C LEU A 127 -7.49 -12.14 -16.45
N ASP A 128 -7.47 -13.29 -15.77
CA ASP A 128 -8.62 -14.17 -15.60
C ASP A 128 -9.17 -14.09 -14.17
N ALA A 129 -10.37 -13.51 -14.00
CA ALA A 129 -11.03 -13.44 -12.70
C ALA A 129 -11.22 -14.83 -12.04
N GLY A 130 -11.25 -15.92 -12.81
CA GLY A 130 -11.28 -17.29 -12.30
C GLY A 130 -10.03 -17.69 -11.51
N ALA A 131 -8.90 -17.01 -11.69
CA ALA A 131 -7.66 -17.25 -10.95
C ALA A 131 -7.68 -16.66 -9.53
N VAL A 132 -8.50 -15.61 -9.29
CA VAL A 132 -8.53 -14.85 -8.03
C VAL A 132 -8.73 -15.73 -6.80
N PRO A 133 -9.71 -16.68 -6.75
CA PRO A 133 -9.91 -17.50 -5.56
C PRO A 133 -8.72 -18.42 -5.26
N THR A 134 -8.02 -18.89 -6.30
CA THR A 134 -6.86 -19.77 -6.13
C THR A 134 -5.65 -18.98 -5.64
N LEU A 135 -5.38 -17.83 -6.24
CA LEU A 135 -4.31 -16.94 -5.80
C LEU A 135 -4.55 -16.49 -4.35
N ARG A 136 -5.77 -16.09 -4.00
CA ARG A 136 -6.14 -15.72 -2.63
C ARG A 136 -5.76 -16.80 -1.63
N ARG A 137 -6.21 -18.04 -1.84
CA ARG A 137 -5.90 -19.16 -0.93
C ARG A 137 -4.40 -19.39 -0.78
N GLN A 138 -3.64 -19.28 -1.88
CA GLN A 138 -2.19 -19.46 -1.83
C GLN A 138 -1.50 -18.33 -1.05
N LEU A 139 -1.90 -17.08 -1.31
CA LEU A 139 -1.34 -15.89 -0.67
C LEU A 139 -1.68 -15.79 0.82
N GLU A 140 -2.90 -16.17 1.21
CA GLU A 140 -3.32 -16.25 2.62
C GLU A 140 -2.59 -17.35 3.40
N ALA A 141 -2.13 -18.40 2.72
CA ALA A 141 -1.40 -19.51 3.32
C ALA A 141 0.12 -19.27 3.45
N ILE A 142 0.63 -18.12 2.98
CA ILE A 142 2.05 -17.81 3.04
C ILE A 142 2.48 -17.56 4.47
N ASP A 143 3.55 -18.24 4.90
CA ASP A 143 4.26 -17.87 6.12
C ASP A 143 5.10 -16.61 5.89
N ALA A 144 4.54 -15.45 6.21
CA ALA A 144 5.19 -14.15 6.04
C ALA A 144 5.77 -13.57 7.35
N GLY A 145 5.60 -14.25 8.48
CA GLY A 145 6.01 -13.76 9.80
C GLY A 145 5.27 -12.51 10.31
N ARG A 146 4.30 -11.98 9.55
CA ARG A 146 3.44 -10.85 9.89
C ARG A 146 2.03 -11.09 9.35
N GLU A 147 1.06 -10.35 9.88
CA GLU A 147 -0.33 -10.41 9.41
C GLU A 147 -0.45 -9.95 7.94
N ILE A 148 -1.32 -10.64 7.21
CA ILE A 148 -1.61 -10.40 5.80
C ILE A 148 -3.08 -10.07 5.63
N ALA A 149 -3.38 -8.97 4.95
CA ALA A 149 -4.73 -8.64 4.49
C ALA A 149 -4.79 -8.81 2.96
N VAL A 150 -5.51 -9.83 2.49
CA VAL A 150 -5.74 -10.06 1.06
C VAL A 150 -7.08 -9.46 0.65
N ARG A 151 -7.09 -8.70 -0.45
CA ARG A 151 -8.29 -8.11 -1.05
C ARG A 151 -8.35 -8.39 -2.55
N GLY A 152 -9.55 -8.62 -3.06
CA GLY A 152 -9.87 -8.79 -4.47
C GLY A 152 -10.92 -7.78 -4.93
N PRO A 153 -11.45 -7.93 -6.16
CA PRO A 153 -12.37 -6.97 -6.76
C PRO A 153 -13.68 -6.79 -6.00
N ASP A 154 -14.15 -7.84 -5.32
CA ASP A 154 -15.42 -7.85 -4.59
C ASP A 154 -15.27 -7.39 -3.13
N ASP A 155 -14.06 -7.10 -2.66
CA ASP A 155 -13.84 -6.66 -1.28
C ASP A 155 -13.97 -5.14 -1.15
N ASP A 156 -14.67 -4.72 -0.12
CA ASP A 156 -14.95 -3.32 0.19
C ASP A 156 -14.27 -2.79 1.45
N GLN A 157 -13.72 -3.69 2.26
CA GLN A 157 -13.06 -3.39 3.53
C GLN A 157 -11.61 -2.99 3.33
N GLN A 158 -11.17 -1.96 4.06
CA GLN A 158 -9.78 -1.54 4.05
C GLN A 158 -8.83 -2.68 4.43
N ALA A 159 -7.67 -2.73 3.77
CA ALA A 159 -6.57 -3.61 4.11
C ALA A 159 -5.79 -3.00 5.28
N ASP A 160 -6.08 -3.43 6.51
CA ASP A 160 -5.37 -2.98 7.71
C ASP A 160 -4.45 -4.08 8.25
N ALA A 161 -3.35 -4.30 7.54
CA ALA A 161 -2.28 -5.21 7.96
C ALA A 161 -0.91 -4.68 7.49
N PRO A 162 0.20 -5.08 8.13
CA PRO A 162 1.55 -4.73 7.67
C PRO A 162 1.85 -5.24 6.26
N ILE A 163 1.23 -6.36 5.86
CA ILE A 163 1.31 -6.90 4.50
C ILE A 163 -0.09 -6.80 3.88
N GLN A 164 -0.20 -6.02 2.81
CA GLN A 164 -1.45 -5.79 2.10
C GLN A 164 -1.34 -6.40 0.71
N ILE A 165 -2.28 -7.23 0.31
CA ILE A 165 -2.21 -7.92 -0.99
C ILE A 165 -3.47 -7.64 -1.79
N SER A 166 -3.30 -6.99 -2.94
CA SER A 166 -4.34 -6.72 -3.92
C SER A 166 -4.26 -7.75 -5.05
N ILE A 167 -5.36 -8.47 -5.30
CA ILE A 167 -5.45 -9.48 -6.37
C ILE A 167 -6.49 -9.01 -7.39
N GLY A 168 -6.04 -8.55 -8.55
CA GLY A 168 -6.93 -8.15 -9.65
C GLY A 168 -7.79 -6.90 -9.37
N LEU A 169 -7.62 -6.21 -8.24
CA LEU A 169 -8.31 -4.97 -7.95
C LEU A 169 -7.58 -3.79 -8.61
N GLY A 170 -8.03 -3.41 -9.80
CA GLY A 170 -7.46 -2.27 -10.54
C GLY A 170 -7.68 -0.93 -9.85
N GLY A 171 -6.70 -0.03 -9.91
CA GLY A 171 -6.75 1.28 -9.27
C GLY A 171 -7.90 2.17 -9.77
N LYS A 172 -8.23 2.11 -11.06
CA LYS A 172 -9.43 2.79 -11.60
C LYS A 172 -10.72 2.23 -11.01
N HIS A 173 -10.80 0.91 -10.82
CA HIS A 173 -11.99 0.28 -10.26
C HIS A 173 -12.16 0.66 -8.79
N GLU A 174 -11.08 0.58 -8.00
CA GLU A 174 -11.07 1.03 -6.60
C GLU A 174 -11.55 2.48 -6.47
N PHE A 175 -10.99 3.39 -7.28
CA PHE A 175 -11.37 4.80 -7.26
C PHE A 175 -12.83 5.02 -7.66
N ALA A 176 -13.31 4.35 -8.72
CA ALA A 176 -14.70 4.45 -9.14
C ALA A 176 -15.67 3.97 -8.05
N THR A 177 -15.32 2.88 -7.35
CA THR A 177 -16.10 2.36 -6.23
C THR A 177 -16.10 3.33 -5.04
N ALA A 178 -14.97 3.96 -4.72
CA ALA A 178 -14.90 4.99 -3.67
C ALA A 178 -15.81 6.20 -3.98
N VAL A 179 -15.80 6.68 -5.23
CA VAL A 179 -16.67 7.77 -5.68
C VAL A 179 -18.15 7.38 -5.64
N GLN A 180 -18.50 6.14 -6.01
CA GLN A 180 -19.88 5.65 -5.90
C GLN A 180 -20.37 5.63 -4.45
N ARG A 181 -19.52 5.23 -3.49
CA ARG A 181 -19.86 5.28 -2.06
C ARG A 181 -20.05 6.71 -1.57
N LEU A 182 -19.15 7.63 -1.93
CA LEU A 182 -19.32 9.06 -1.61
C LEU A 182 -20.66 9.59 -2.11
N ALA A 183 -21.04 9.27 -3.35
CA ALA A 183 -22.31 9.70 -3.91
C ALA A 183 -23.52 9.12 -3.14
N GLN A 184 -23.45 7.86 -2.71
CA GLN A 184 -24.50 7.22 -1.91
C GLN A 184 -24.64 7.85 -0.52
N GLU A 185 -23.53 8.18 0.14
CA GLU A 185 -23.55 8.83 1.45
C GLU A 185 -24.05 10.28 1.39
N VAL A 186 -23.73 10.99 0.31
CA VAL A 186 -24.32 12.31 0.02
C VAL A 186 -25.83 12.20 -0.22
N GLU A 187 -26.28 11.22 -1.00
CA GLU A 187 -27.71 10.99 -1.24
C GLU A 187 -28.46 10.62 0.05
N ALA A 188 -27.82 9.85 0.94
CA ALA A 188 -28.36 9.49 2.26
C ALA A 188 -28.39 10.68 3.24
N GLY A 189 -27.65 11.76 2.96
CA GLY A 189 -27.50 12.92 3.83
C GLY A 189 -26.49 12.72 4.96
N ASP A 190 -25.65 11.68 4.87
CA ASP A 190 -24.59 11.37 5.83
C ASP A 190 -23.32 12.21 5.59
N LEU A 191 -23.16 12.74 4.38
CA LEU A 191 -22.02 13.57 3.98
C LEU A 191 -22.49 14.82 3.20
N ASP A 192 -21.90 15.97 3.50
CA ASP A 192 -22.13 17.19 2.73
C ASP A 192 -21.23 17.17 1.48
N PRO A 193 -21.77 17.29 0.25
CA PRO A 193 -20.94 17.29 -0.96
C PRO A 193 -19.90 18.42 -0.99
N GLU A 194 -20.13 19.55 -0.31
CA GLU A 194 -19.12 20.64 -0.21
C GLU A 194 -17.96 20.29 0.75
N SER A 195 -18.13 19.26 1.58
CA SER A 195 -17.11 18.79 2.52
C SER A 195 -16.21 17.69 1.96
N ILE A 196 -16.47 17.21 0.74
CA ILE A 196 -15.67 16.15 0.11
C ILE A 196 -14.29 16.71 -0.27
N ASP A 197 -13.26 16.17 0.36
CA ASP A 197 -11.85 16.44 0.08
C ASP A 197 -11.07 15.14 -0.21
N GLU A 198 -9.75 15.25 -0.36
CA GLU A 198 -8.85 14.11 -0.57
C GLU A 198 -8.95 13.07 0.55
N THR A 199 -9.15 13.51 1.80
CA THR A 199 -9.25 12.63 2.97
C THR A 199 -10.51 11.76 2.87
N GLU A 200 -11.63 12.33 2.40
CA GLU A 200 -12.86 11.57 2.21
C GLU A 200 -12.73 10.51 1.12
N ILE A 201 -11.95 10.75 0.08
CA ILE A 201 -11.63 9.73 -0.92
C ILE A 201 -10.76 8.64 -0.28
N GLU A 202 -9.68 9.01 0.40
CA GLU A 202 -8.71 8.08 1.01
C GLU A 202 -9.36 7.12 2.02
N ARG A 203 -10.31 7.61 2.82
CA ARG A 203 -11.09 6.79 3.78
C ARG A 203 -11.90 5.68 3.13
N ARG A 204 -12.19 5.78 1.82
CA ARG A 204 -13.03 4.82 1.08
C ARG A 204 -12.22 3.95 0.12
N LEU A 205 -10.91 4.18 0.00
CA LEU A 205 -10.01 3.28 -0.71
C LEU A 205 -9.83 1.99 0.10
N VAL A 206 -9.70 0.87 -0.60
CA VAL A 206 -9.42 -0.45 -0.02
C VAL A 206 -7.96 -0.50 0.46
N PHE A 207 -7.04 0.14 -0.26
CA PHE A 207 -5.63 0.26 0.06
C PHE A 207 -5.27 1.73 0.35
N PRO A 208 -5.41 2.21 1.59
CA PRO A 208 -5.18 3.63 1.92
C PRO A 208 -3.70 4.02 2.07
N ALA A 209 -2.78 3.05 2.03
CA ALA A 209 -1.37 3.31 2.30
C ALA A 209 -0.62 3.77 1.04
N ASP A 210 -0.13 5.02 1.04
CA ASP A 210 0.70 5.53 -0.06
C ASP A 210 2.11 4.92 -0.02
N PRO A 211 2.58 4.25 -1.09
CA PRO A 211 3.92 3.69 -1.11
C PRO A 211 4.97 4.78 -1.31
N ASP A 212 6.10 4.68 -0.63
CA ASP A 212 7.27 5.53 -0.89
C ASP A 212 8.05 5.02 -2.12
N LEU A 213 8.09 3.70 -2.28
CA LEU A 213 8.80 3.01 -3.37
C LEU A 213 7.91 1.93 -4.00
N VAL A 214 7.70 2.01 -5.31
CA VAL A 214 7.03 0.97 -6.10
C VAL A 214 8.07 0.22 -6.92
N ILE A 215 8.21 -1.07 -6.66
CA ILE A 215 9.07 -2.00 -7.39
C ILE A 215 8.21 -2.78 -8.37
N LYS A 216 8.52 -2.69 -9.67
CA LYS A 216 7.86 -3.49 -10.70
C LYS A 216 8.88 -4.38 -11.40
N THR A 217 8.57 -5.67 -11.48
CA THR A 217 9.32 -6.62 -12.31
C THR A 217 8.78 -6.61 -13.74
N GLY A 218 9.69 -6.69 -14.71
CA GLY A 218 9.36 -6.72 -16.14
C GLY A 218 9.33 -5.35 -16.82
N ALA A 219 9.53 -5.38 -18.14
CA ALA A 219 9.74 -4.21 -18.97
C ALA A 219 8.46 -3.78 -19.68
N GLU A 220 7.40 -3.39 -18.95
CA GLU A 220 6.26 -2.73 -19.59
C GLU A 220 5.40 -1.97 -18.58
N ARG A 221 5.10 -0.70 -18.93
CA ARG A 221 4.20 0.33 -18.38
C ARG A 221 3.54 0.07 -17.01
N LEU A 222 3.37 1.12 -16.20
CA LEU A 222 2.60 1.02 -14.96
C LEU A 222 1.24 0.34 -15.25
N SER A 223 0.97 -0.75 -14.54
CA SER A 223 -0.33 -1.41 -14.62
C SER A 223 -1.39 -0.49 -14.00
N ASP A 224 -2.68 -0.78 -14.18
CA ASP A 224 -3.79 -0.07 -13.52
C ASP A 224 -3.74 -0.30 -11.99
N PHE A 225 -2.73 0.25 -11.32
CA PHE A 225 -2.36 -0.04 -9.94
C PHE A 225 -2.18 1.27 -9.17
N MET A 226 -2.85 1.37 -8.02
CA MET A 226 -2.70 2.44 -7.02
C MET A 226 -2.61 3.86 -7.61
N ILE A 227 -3.50 4.20 -8.54
CA ILE A 227 -3.43 5.45 -9.30
C ILE A 227 -3.53 6.72 -8.43
N TRP A 228 -4.19 6.63 -7.28
CA TRP A 228 -4.33 7.72 -6.32
C TRP A 228 -3.12 7.76 -5.39
N GLN A 229 -2.79 6.62 -4.82
CA GLN A 229 -1.79 6.45 -3.78
C GLN A 229 -0.36 6.62 -4.32
N SER A 230 -0.13 6.30 -5.60
CA SER A 230 1.21 6.30 -6.19
C SER A 230 1.67 7.64 -6.76
N VAL A 231 0.92 8.73 -6.54
CA VAL A 231 1.18 10.04 -7.20
C VAL A 231 2.57 10.59 -6.86
N TYR A 232 3.04 10.38 -5.64
CA TYR A 232 4.34 10.85 -5.15
C TYR A 232 5.37 9.74 -4.94
N SER A 233 5.05 8.51 -5.35
CA SER A 233 5.93 7.37 -5.15
C SER A 233 7.11 7.36 -6.11
N GLU A 234 8.27 6.91 -5.63
CA GLU A 234 9.39 6.59 -6.49
C GLU A 234 9.17 5.26 -7.21
N LEU A 235 9.40 5.23 -8.52
CA LEU A 235 9.23 4.03 -9.34
C LEU A 235 10.58 3.39 -9.65
N TYR A 236 10.69 2.09 -9.35
CA TYR A 236 11.85 1.26 -9.66
C TYR A 236 11.45 0.07 -10.54
N PHE A 237 11.94 0.06 -11.78
CA PHE A 237 11.71 -1.01 -12.73
C PHE A 237 12.94 -1.93 -12.80
N THR A 238 12.71 -3.24 -12.77
CA THR A 238 13.77 -4.24 -12.92
C THR A 238 13.43 -5.24 -14.01
N ASP A 239 14.43 -5.57 -14.83
CA ASP A 239 14.33 -6.59 -15.89
C ASP A 239 14.59 -8.01 -15.35
N VAL A 240 14.82 -8.16 -14.05
CA VAL A 240 15.01 -9.46 -13.40
C VAL A 240 13.67 -10.19 -13.36
N ASN A 241 13.62 -11.41 -13.92
CA ASN A 241 12.46 -12.28 -13.78
C ASN A 241 12.19 -12.56 -12.29
N TRP A 242 10.91 -12.56 -11.90
CA TRP A 242 10.50 -12.74 -10.51
C TRP A 242 11.14 -13.96 -9.83
N ARG A 243 11.21 -15.14 -10.47
CA ARG A 243 11.82 -16.33 -9.85
C ARG A 243 13.30 -16.15 -9.51
N ASP A 244 13.98 -15.25 -10.23
CA ASP A 244 15.41 -15.02 -10.16
C ASP A 244 15.77 -13.83 -9.26
N VAL A 245 14.76 -13.15 -8.68
CA VAL A 245 14.96 -12.02 -7.76
C VAL A 245 15.73 -12.48 -6.53
N ARG A 246 16.82 -11.77 -6.24
CA ARG A 246 17.68 -12.03 -5.08
C ARG A 246 17.70 -10.82 -4.17
N LYS A 247 18.19 -11.03 -2.94
CA LYS A 247 18.37 -9.96 -1.95
C LYS A 247 19.10 -8.74 -2.52
N ARG A 248 20.11 -8.95 -3.37
CA ARG A 248 20.86 -7.85 -3.99
C ARG A 248 20.02 -6.94 -4.87
N ASP A 249 18.98 -7.46 -5.51
CA ASP A 249 18.13 -6.70 -6.42
C ASP A 249 17.19 -5.82 -5.61
N TYR A 250 16.65 -6.34 -4.50
CA TYR A 250 15.96 -5.53 -3.50
C TYR A 250 16.86 -4.43 -2.91
N LEU A 251 18.10 -4.76 -2.51
CA LEU A 251 19.05 -3.75 -2.00
C LEU A 251 19.40 -2.69 -3.05
N ARG A 252 19.42 -3.04 -4.34
CA ARG A 252 19.62 -2.05 -5.42
C ARG A 252 18.44 -1.09 -5.52
N ALA A 253 17.21 -1.57 -5.36
CA ALA A 253 16.02 -0.72 -5.35
C ALA A 253 16.05 0.29 -4.20
N ILE A 254 16.32 -0.15 -2.96
CA ILE A 254 16.48 0.76 -1.81
C ILE A 254 17.61 1.76 -2.04
N ARG A 255 18.73 1.30 -2.61
CA ARG A 255 19.88 2.18 -2.87
C ARG A 255 19.56 3.24 -3.91
N ASP A 256 18.74 2.92 -4.91
CA ASP A 256 18.29 3.89 -5.90
C ASP A 256 17.34 4.91 -5.26
N TYR A 257 16.37 4.46 -4.46
CA TYR A 257 15.49 5.33 -3.67
C TYR A 257 16.29 6.32 -2.81
N GLN A 258 17.24 5.84 -2.00
CA GLN A 258 18.11 6.70 -1.17
C GLN A 258 18.87 7.76 -1.99
N LYS A 259 19.29 7.43 -3.21
CA LYS A 259 20.00 8.39 -4.07
C LYS A 259 19.07 9.48 -4.60
N ARG A 260 17.80 9.16 -4.84
CA ARG A 260 16.80 10.11 -5.35
C ARG A 260 16.28 11.03 -4.25
N GLN A 261 16.01 10.50 -3.06
CA GLN A 261 15.59 11.31 -1.90
C GLN A 261 16.60 12.42 -1.59
N ARG A 262 17.90 12.11 -1.65
CA ARG A 262 18.97 13.12 -1.50
C ARG A 262 18.94 14.26 -2.52
N ARG A 263 18.33 14.07 -3.70
CA ARG A 263 18.22 15.12 -4.72
C ARG A 263 17.05 16.07 -4.45
N PHE A 264 16.01 15.60 -3.76
CA PHE A 264 14.83 16.39 -3.43
C PHE A 264 14.98 17.12 -2.08
N GLY A 265 15.73 16.55 -1.14
CA GLY A 265 16.11 17.18 0.12
C GLY A 265 17.57 17.63 0.17
N ARG A 266 17.89 18.78 -0.46
CA ARG A 266 19.20 19.50 -0.44
C ARG A 266 20.43 18.78 -1.03
#